data_AF-A0A847H1M4-F1
#
_entry.id   AF-A0A847H1M4-F1
#
_cell.length_a   1.000
_cell.length_b   1.000
_cell.length_c   1.000
_cell.angle_alpha   90.00
_cell.angle_beta   90.00
_cell.angle_gamma   90.00
#
_symmetry.space_group_name_H-M   'P 1'
#
loop_
_entity.id
_entity.type
_entity.pdbx_description
1 polymer ?
#
loop_
_entity_poly.entity_id
_entity_poly.type
_entity_poly.pdbx_seq_one_letter_code
_entity_poly.pdbx_strand_id
1 'polypeptide(L)'
;AQIVEAVKEVDAVMLLTADHGNSECMQDPVTGKPFTAHTNNPVPFLLINNGKDAKLREGGCLADIAPTVLELMNIEKPAEMTGTSLIIN
;
A
#
# COMPACT_ATOMS: atom_id res chain seq x y z
N ALA A 1 11.46 -11.77 -2.38
CA ALA A 1 10.46 -12.86 -2.28
C ALA A 1 10.43 -13.54 -0.91
N GLN A 2 11.54 -13.62 -0.16
CA GLN A 2 11.61 -14.36 1.12
C GLN A 2 10.47 -14.07 2.11
N ILE A 3 10.11 -12.79 2.33
CA ILE A 3 9.01 -12.44 3.25
C ILE A 3 7.64 -12.84 2.69
N VAL A 4 7.44 -12.71 1.38
CA VAL A 4 6.18 -13.11 0.72
C VAL A 4 5.97 -14.61 0.85
N GLU A 5 7.02 -15.43 0.70
CA GLU A 5 6.90 -16.88 0.90
C GLU A 5 6.65 -17.25 2.36
N ALA A 6 7.36 -16.62 3.31
CA ALA A 6 7.11 -16.84 4.73
C ALA A 6 5.66 -16.48 5.15
N VAL A 7 5.08 -15.42 4.56
CA VAL A 7 3.68 -15.03 4.79
C VAL A 7 2.72 -16.11 4.27
N LYS A 8 2.99 -16.69 3.09
CA LYS A 8 2.16 -17.77 2.54
C LYS A 8 2.24 -19.05 3.38
N GLU A 9 3.43 -19.39 3.89
CA GLU A 9 3.64 -20.60 4.70
C GLU A 9 2.81 -20.61 5.99
N VAL A 10 2.51 -19.43 6.54
CA VAL A 10 1.70 -19.28 7.77
C VAL A 10 0.27 -18.83 7.49
N ASP A 11 -0.16 -18.84 6.23
CA ASP A 11 -1.48 -18.40 5.78
C ASP A 11 -1.86 -16.99 6.26
N ALA A 12 -0.87 -16.07 6.27
CA ALA A 12 -1.09 -14.67 6.60
C ALA A 12 -1.37 -13.83 5.34
N VAL A 13 -1.94 -12.65 5.54
CA VAL A 13 -2.15 -11.64 4.49
C VAL A 13 -1.06 -10.57 4.57
N MET A 14 -0.51 -10.16 3.43
CA MET A 14 0.45 -9.06 3.35
C MET A 14 -0.13 -7.88 2.57
N LEU A 15 -0.01 -6.69 3.14
CA LEU A 15 -0.11 -5.43 2.42
C LEU A 15 1.30 -4.92 2.12
N LEU A 16 1.62 -4.72 0.85
CA LEU A 16 2.90 -4.18 0.41
C LEU A 16 2.69 -2.81 -0.25
N THR A 17 3.35 -1.78 0.30
CA THR A 17 3.23 -0.40 -0.19
C THR A 17 4.48 0.42 0.17
N ALA A 18 4.47 1.71 -0.13
CA ALA A 18 5.51 2.67 0.23
C ALA A 18 4.87 3.92 0.86
N ASP A 19 5.67 4.73 1.54
CA ASP A 19 5.27 6.01 2.12
C ASP A 19 5.37 7.17 1.11
N HIS A 20 6.32 7.10 0.17
CA HIS A 20 6.47 8.07 -0.91
C HIS A 20 7.28 7.50 -2.09
N GLY A 21 7.37 8.28 -3.17
CA GLY A 21 8.30 8.02 -4.28
C GLY A 21 9.70 8.59 -4.03
N ASN A 22 10.71 8.02 -4.67
CA ASN A 22 12.10 8.49 -4.70
C ASN A 22 12.86 7.78 -5.83
N SER A 23 13.11 6.48 -5.67
CA SER A 23 14.03 5.70 -6.51
C SER A 23 13.62 5.59 -7.98
N GLU A 24 12.35 5.85 -8.29
CA GLU A 24 11.86 5.88 -9.66
C GLU A 24 12.32 7.13 -10.45
N CYS A 25 12.83 8.17 -9.77
CA CYS A 25 13.37 9.37 -10.39
C CYS A 25 14.72 9.76 -9.77
N MET A 26 15.81 9.27 -10.37
CA MET A 26 17.17 9.55 -9.91
C MET A 26 17.86 10.71 -10.65
N GLN A 27 17.22 11.24 -11.69
CA GLN A 27 17.73 12.31 -12.54
C GLN A 27 16.61 13.30 -12.84
N ASP A 28 16.91 14.59 -12.69
CA ASP A 28 15.97 15.65 -12.98
C ASP A 28 15.67 15.66 -14.50
N PRO A 29 14.39 15.54 -14.92
CA PRO A 29 14.04 15.37 -16.33
C PRO A 29 14.23 16.66 -17.15
N VAL A 30 14.39 17.82 -16.50
CA VAL A 30 14.57 19.12 -17.16
C VAL A 30 16.05 19.47 -17.30
N THR A 31 16.83 19.23 -16.24
CA THR A 31 18.23 19.66 -16.15
C THR A 31 19.25 18.54 -16.34
N GLY A 32 18.82 17.27 -16.25
CA GLY A 32 19.70 16.10 -16.35
C GLY A 32 20.64 15.92 -15.15
N LYS A 33 20.50 16.71 -14.08
CA LYS A 33 21.33 16.60 -12.87
C LYS A 33 20.80 15.49 -11.94
N PRO A 34 21.62 14.98 -11.00
CA PRO A 34 21.14 14.06 -9.97
C PRO A 34 19.93 14.63 -9.23
N PHE A 35 18.86 13.85 -9.14
CA PHE A 35 17.68 14.18 -8.34
C PHE A 35 17.79 13.46 -7.00
N THR A 36 17.74 14.22 -5.90
CA THR A 36 18.03 13.72 -4.55
C THR A 36 16.86 13.87 -3.57
N ALA A 37 15.71 14.34 -4.06
CA ALA A 37 14.50 14.55 -3.28
C ALA A 37 13.49 13.41 -3.49
N HIS A 38 12.40 13.43 -2.72
CA HIS A 38 11.24 12.58 -2.96
C HIS A 38 10.46 13.06 -4.19
N THR A 39 9.57 12.21 -4.70
CA THR A 39 8.60 12.58 -5.73
C THR A 39 7.17 12.61 -5.17
N ASN A 40 6.25 13.17 -5.95
CA ASN A 40 4.82 13.14 -5.68
C ASN A 40 4.09 12.04 -6.48
N ASN A 41 4.83 11.05 -7.00
CA ASN A 41 4.23 9.94 -7.73
C ASN A 41 3.40 9.06 -6.77
N PRO A 42 2.32 8.43 -7.26
CA PRO A 42 1.57 7.47 -6.45
C PRO A 42 2.46 6.26 -6.10
N VAL A 43 2.21 5.68 -4.93
CA VAL A 43 2.90 4.47 -4.46
C VAL A 43 2.09 3.22 -4.82
N PRO A 44 2.74 2.08 -5.07
CA PRO A 44 2.03 0.82 -5.25
C PRO A 44 1.34 0.41 -3.94
N PHE A 45 0.21 -0.29 -4.05
CA PHE A 45 -0.45 -0.94 -2.92
C PHE A 45 -0.93 -2.32 -3.37
N LEU A 46 -0.32 -3.37 -2.82
CA LEU A 46 -0.60 -4.76 -3.19
C LEU A 46 -1.19 -5.49 -1.99
N LEU A 47 -2.29 -6.20 -2.24
CA LEU A 47 -2.88 -7.16 -1.34
C LEU A 47 -2.45 -8.57 -1.76
N ILE A 48 -1.70 -9.25 -0.89
CA ILE A 48 -1.04 -10.53 -1.20
C ILE A 48 -1.58 -11.60 -0.24
N ASN A 49 -1.86 -12.79 -0.79
CA ASN A 49 -2.32 -13.98 -0.06
C ASN A 49 -3.64 -13.80 0.72
N ASN A 50 -4.58 -13.00 0.21
CA ASN A 50 -5.87 -12.78 0.89
C ASN A 50 -6.89 -13.94 0.73
N GLY A 51 -6.59 -14.96 -0.08
CA GLY A 51 -7.48 -16.12 -0.32
C GLY A 51 -8.84 -15.80 -0.96
N LYS A 52 -9.14 -14.52 -1.21
CA LYS A 52 -10.39 -13.99 -1.77
C LYS A 52 -10.07 -13.13 -3.00
N ASP A 53 -10.99 -13.11 -3.97
CA ASP A 53 -11.00 -12.14 -5.08
C ASP A 53 -11.42 -10.75 -4.58
N ALA A 54 -10.65 -10.20 -3.64
CA ALA A 54 -10.82 -8.84 -3.18
C ALA A 54 -10.35 -7.87 -4.26
N LYS A 55 -11.22 -6.92 -4.60
CA LYS A 55 -10.84 -5.80 -5.45
C LYS A 55 -10.42 -4.63 -4.58
N LEU A 56 -9.57 -3.78 -5.13
CA LEU A 56 -9.15 -2.54 -4.48
C LEU A 56 -9.78 -1.36 -5.21
N ARG A 57 -10.28 -0.38 -4.47
CA ARG A 57 -10.76 0.88 -5.06
C ARG A 57 -9.60 1.70 -5.60
N GLU A 58 -9.89 2.48 -6.63
CA GLU A 58 -8.98 3.51 -7.12
C GLU A 58 -8.99 4.77 -6.22
N GLY A 59 -7.98 5.63 -6.38
CA GLY A 59 -7.92 6.93 -5.68
C GLY A 59 -7.69 6.83 -4.17
N GLY A 60 -6.95 5.81 -3.71
CA GLY A 60 -6.54 5.67 -2.31
C GLY A 60 -5.47 6.66 -1.86
N CYS A 61 -5.31 6.81 -0.55
CA CYS A 61 -4.21 7.54 0.09
C CYS A 61 -3.67 6.78 1.31
N LEU A 62 -2.59 7.28 1.92
CA LEU A 62 -1.95 6.61 3.06
C LEU A 62 -2.87 6.44 4.29
N ALA A 63 -3.81 7.36 4.50
CA ALA A 63 -4.76 7.29 5.61
C ALA A 63 -5.73 6.08 5.51
N ASP A 64 -5.81 5.46 4.34
CA ASP A 64 -6.69 4.32 4.06
C ASP A 64 -6.06 2.97 4.41
N ILE A 65 -4.74 2.93 4.64
CA ILE A 65 -4.00 1.70 4.92
C ILE A 65 -4.45 1.08 6.24
N ALA A 66 -4.50 1.86 7.33
CA ALA A 66 -4.89 1.34 8.63
C ALA A 66 -6.34 0.83 8.68
N PRO A 67 -7.36 1.56 8.15
CA PRO A 67 -8.70 1.02 7.95
C PRO A 67 -8.74 -0.31 7.17
N THR A 68 -7.91 -0.45 6.14
CA THR A 68 -7.81 -1.69 5.34
C THR A 68 -7.26 -2.85 6.16
N VAL A 69 -6.25 -2.60 7.00
CA VAL A 69 -5.72 -3.61 7.95
C VAL A 69 -6.80 -4.07 8.93
N LEU A 70 -7.56 -3.13 9.51
CA LEU A 70 -8.63 -3.48 10.45
C LEU A 70 -9.73 -4.32 9.80
N GLU A 71 -10.13 -4.00 8.57
CA GLU A 71 -11.10 -4.81 7.83
C GLU A 71 -10.61 -6.24 7.59
N LEU A 72 -9.35 -6.42 7.18
CA LEU A 72 -8.74 -7.75 6.99
C LEU A 72 -8.69 -8.57 8.29
N MET A 73 -8.50 -7.90 9.42
CA MET A 73 -8.48 -8.52 10.75
C MET A 73 -9.88 -8.73 11.35
N ASN A 74 -10.94 -8.29 10.67
CA ASN A 74 -12.31 -8.22 11.20
C ASN A 74 -12.39 -7.44 12.53
N ILE A 75 -11.66 -6.32 12.63
CA ILE A 75 -11.68 -5.40 13.77
C ILE A 75 -12.48 -4.16 13.40
N GLU A 76 -13.33 -3.68 14.31
CA GLU A 76 -14.11 -2.46 14.11
C GLU A 76 -13.21 -1.23 13.98
N LYS A 77 -13.47 -0.40 12.95
CA LYS A 77 -12.72 0.84 12.72
C LYS A 77 -13.17 1.92 13.74
N PRO A 78 -12.24 2.52 14.51
CA PRO A 78 -12.59 3.60 15.43
C PRO A 78 -13.02 4.87 14.68
N ALA A 79 -13.82 5.72 15.34
CA ALA A 79 -14.39 6.91 14.73
C ALA A 79 -13.34 7.97 14.34
N GLU A 80 -12.20 7.99 15.04
CA GLU A 80 -11.08 8.89 14.78
C GLU A 80 -10.35 8.57 13.46
N MET A 81 -10.46 7.34 12.95
CA MET A 81 -9.92 6.97 11.64
C MET A 81 -10.88 7.42 10.53
N THR A 82 -10.62 8.60 9.97
CA THR A 82 -11.43 9.17 8.88
C THR A 82 -11.16 8.54 7.52
N GLY A 83 -10.05 7.80 7.36
CA GLY A 83 -9.76 7.03 6.16
C GLY A 83 -10.77 5.89 5.94
N THR A 84 -10.81 5.38 4.72
CA THR A 84 -11.75 4.33 4.31
C THR A 84 -10.97 3.20 3.68
N SER A 85 -11.27 1.97 4.09
CA SER A 85 -10.66 0.77 3.54
C SER A 85 -10.60 0.79 2.02
N LEU A 86 -9.52 0.24 1.49
CA LEU A 86 -9.29 0.14 0.06
C LEU A 86 -10.00 -1.08 -0.55
N ILE A 87 -10.45 -2.04 0.25
CA ILE A 87 -11.13 -3.24 -0.23
C ILE A 87 -12.56 -2.90 -0.66
N ILE A 88 -12.96 -3.42 -1.82
CA ILE A 88 -14.35 -3.39 -2.32
C ILE A 88 -14.80 -4.82 -2.60
N ASN A 89 -16.04 -5.12 -2.18
CA ASN A 89 -16.71 -6.40 -2.40
C ASN A 89 -17.52 -6.38 -3.70
#